data_AF-A0A1S6FQU5-F1
#
_entry.id   AF-A0A1S6FQU5-F1
#
_cell.length_a   1.000
_cell.length_b   1.000
_cell.length_c   1.000
_cell.angle_alpha   90.00
_cell.angle_beta   90.00
_cell.angle_gamma   90.00
#
_symmetry.space_group_name_H-M   'P 1'
#
loop_
_entity.id
_entity.type
_entity.pdbx_description
1 polymer ?
#
loop_
_entity_poly.entity_id
_entity_poly.type
_entity_poly.pdbx_seq_one_letter_code
_entity_poly.pdbx_strand_id
1 'polypeptide(L)'
;MRVVALTDEDDFEGWRDAARSLAQAGVLASEVVWQVGDAPADLFGDEAITPPVAPRTLKVPRAFLDLAQSVVLHADPERFALLYALLASDSRRTDDQADPLVRRLEGMAREVRRDIHKMRAFVRFREVEDDVGARYVAWFEPEHHIVRANARFFVERFANMRWSILTPERSLHWDGETLAEGPGASKADAPGADPVEDVWKTYYASTFNPARLKTGMMLKEMPRKYWKNMPETALVRELVATARQRETAMVAKARTEIGGNIEGAWEALRDEAAGCTRCHLYKHATQTVFGEGPVDARMMFVGEQPGDQEDLAGRPFVGPAGQMFDRAIGEAGIDRDTVYVTNAVKHFKFEPRGKRRIHSKPDGGEIQACRWWYEQERLLVKPQMTVALGATAARQMLGKVVTISGTRGRAIELAEGGRGWVTIHPSFLLRMPDKSRVEDEFAAFVEDLKGAAKALG
;
A
#
# COMPACT_ATOMS: atom_id res chain seq x y z
N MET A 1 -18.47 -0.06 -41.50
CA MET A 1 -18.00 -0.12 -40.09
C MET A 1 -17.96 1.32 -39.59
N ARG A 2 -18.53 1.62 -38.42
CA ARG A 2 -18.69 2.99 -37.89
C ARG A 2 -17.49 3.35 -37.03
N VAL A 3 -16.82 4.46 -37.33
CA VAL A 3 -15.67 4.94 -36.55
C VAL A 3 -16.15 5.98 -35.53
N VAL A 4 -15.74 5.83 -34.28
CA VAL A 4 -15.91 6.82 -33.21
C VAL A 4 -14.54 7.32 -32.79
N ALA A 5 -14.33 8.62 -32.92
CA ALA A 5 -13.12 9.29 -32.45
C ALA A 5 -13.36 9.90 -31.06
N LEU A 6 -12.49 9.57 -30.11
CA LEU A 6 -12.41 10.12 -28.77
C LEU A 6 -11.27 11.11 -28.69
N THR A 7 -11.41 12.09 -27.79
CA THR A 7 -10.47 13.21 -27.71
C THR A 7 -9.17 12.87 -26.97
N ASP A 8 -9.29 12.12 -25.86
CA ASP A 8 -8.18 11.71 -25.00
C ASP A 8 -8.30 10.21 -24.67
N GLU A 9 -7.20 9.59 -24.24
CA GLU A 9 -7.17 8.19 -23.81
C GLU A 9 -8.03 7.93 -22.56
N ASP A 10 -8.34 8.95 -21.76
CA ASP A 10 -9.20 8.88 -20.57
C ASP A 10 -10.58 9.53 -20.76
N ASP A 11 -11.01 9.77 -22.00
CA ASP A 11 -12.26 10.48 -22.36
C ASP A 11 -13.54 9.64 -22.10
N PHE A 12 -13.91 9.56 -20.83
CA PHE A 12 -15.12 8.86 -20.40
C PHE A 12 -16.40 9.53 -20.92
N GLU A 13 -16.45 10.86 -20.96
CA GLU A 13 -17.66 11.60 -21.35
C GLU A 13 -17.94 11.46 -22.84
N GLY A 14 -16.91 11.61 -23.69
CA GLY A 14 -16.99 11.36 -25.13
C GLY A 14 -17.38 9.92 -25.44
N TRP A 15 -16.76 8.94 -24.74
CA TRP A 15 -17.17 7.55 -24.88
C TRP A 15 -18.63 7.34 -24.46
N ARG A 16 -19.06 7.89 -23.32
CA ARG A 16 -20.42 7.71 -22.79
C ARG A 16 -21.47 8.25 -23.76
N ASP A 17 -21.24 9.41 -24.33
CA ASP A 17 -22.21 10.08 -25.21
C ASP A 17 -22.30 9.36 -26.56
N ALA A 18 -21.16 8.95 -27.13
CA ALA A 18 -21.13 8.13 -28.34
C ALA A 18 -21.76 6.74 -28.12
N ALA A 19 -21.41 6.05 -27.03
CA ALA A 19 -21.93 4.74 -26.67
C ALA A 19 -23.45 4.79 -26.45
N ARG A 20 -23.97 5.85 -25.81
CA ARG A 20 -25.41 6.06 -25.66
C ARG A 20 -26.10 6.22 -27.01
N SER A 21 -25.55 7.06 -27.90
CA SER A 21 -26.13 7.28 -29.24
C SER A 21 -26.17 6.00 -30.07
N LEU A 22 -25.05 5.25 -30.10
CA LEU A 22 -24.94 3.99 -30.83
C LEU A 22 -25.90 2.93 -30.28
N ALA A 23 -26.00 2.78 -28.96
CA ALA A 23 -26.89 1.81 -28.34
C ALA A 23 -28.38 2.18 -28.54
N GLN A 24 -28.73 3.48 -28.56
CA GLN A 24 -30.08 3.94 -28.89
C GLN A 24 -30.46 3.66 -30.34
N ALA A 25 -29.49 3.76 -31.26
CA ALA A 25 -29.61 3.41 -32.67
C ALA A 25 -29.50 1.89 -32.94
N GLY A 26 -29.34 1.06 -31.90
CA GLY A 26 -29.30 -0.40 -32.01
C GLY A 26 -28.08 -0.95 -32.74
N VAL A 27 -26.96 -0.21 -32.76
CA VAL A 27 -25.73 -0.59 -33.47
C VAL A 27 -25.04 -1.73 -32.75
N LEU A 28 -24.64 -2.76 -33.48
CA LEU A 28 -23.91 -3.89 -32.89
C LEU A 28 -22.47 -3.49 -32.55
N ALA A 29 -21.92 -4.04 -31.46
CA ALA A 29 -20.54 -3.73 -31.06
C ALA A 29 -19.50 -4.11 -32.13
N SER A 30 -19.77 -5.14 -32.93
CA SER A 30 -18.93 -5.55 -34.07
C SER A 30 -18.92 -4.54 -35.22
N GLU A 31 -19.87 -3.61 -35.26
CA GLU A 31 -19.98 -2.58 -36.30
C GLU A 31 -19.26 -1.30 -35.92
N VAL A 32 -18.64 -1.21 -34.73
CA VAL A 32 -18.06 0.02 -34.19
C VAL A 32 -16.55 -0.14 -34.00
N VAL A 33 -15.80 0.84 -34.48
CA VAL A 33 -14.36 0.99 -34.25
C VAL A 33 -14.17 2.22 -33.37
N TRP A 34 -13.48 2.05 -32.25
CA TRP A 34 -13.15 3.13 -31.33
C TRP A 34 -11.71 3.57 -31.57
N GLN A 35 -11.50 4.88 -31.69
CA GLN A 35 -10.20 5.50 -31.92
C GLN A 35 -10.01 6.66 -30.96
N VAL A 36 -8.77 6.95 -30.59
CA VAL A 36 -8.38 8.10 -29.78
C VAL A 36 -7.45 8.97 -30.63
N GLY A 37 -7.77 10.27 -30.75
CA GLY A 37 -7.00 11.21 -31.56
C GLY A 37 -7.05 10.95 -33.08
N ASP A 38 -6.12 11.57 -33.82
CA ASP A 38 -6.04 11.55 -35.29
C ASP A 38 -5.31 10.31 -35.86
N ALA A 39 -5.62 9.11 -35.34
CA ALA A 39 -5.10 7.88 -35.94
C ALA A 39 -5.69 7.71 -37.36
N PRO A 40 -4.87 7.47 -38.41
CA PRO A 40 -5.37 7.36 -39.77
C PRO A 40 -6.37 6.20 -39.87
N ALA A 41 -7.51 6.47 -40.49
CA ALA A 41 -8.54 5.47 -40.74
C ALA A 41 -7.96 4.28 -41.50
N ASP A 42 -8.28 3.07 -41.04
CA ASP A 42 -8.07 1.86 -41.82
C ASP A 42 -8.80 2.02 -43.16
N LEU A 43 -8.21 1.48 -44.24
CA LEU A 43 -8.46 1.82 -45.65
C LEU A 43 -9.88 1.48 -46.20
N PHE A 44 -10.85 1.22 -45.31
CA PHE A 44 -12.18 0.67 -45.60
C PHE A 44 -13.34 1.39 -44.89
N GLY A 45 -13.14 2.60 -44.40
CA GLY A 45 -14.19 3.40 -43.75
C GLY A 45 -15.00 4.25 -44.73
N ASP A 46 -15.90 3.66 -45.51
CA ASP A 46 -16.87 4.42 -46.31
C ASP A 46 -18.16 4.77 -45.53
N GLU A 47 -18.60 6.00 -45.78
CA GLU A 47 -19.88 6.67 -45.53
C GLU A 47 -20.40 6.85 -44.08
N ALA A 48 -20.52 8.13 -43.72
CA ALA A 48 -21.40 8.62 -42.67
C ALA A 48 -22.82 8.81 -43.22
N ILE A 49 -23.76 7.88 -42.97
CA ILE A 49 -25.20 8.13 -43.18
C ILE A 49 -26.11 7.52 -42.09
N THR A 50 -27.01 8.42 -41.65
CA THR A 50 -28.28 8.41 -40.89
C THR A 50 -28.91 7.08 -40.41
N PRO A 51 -29.36 7.00 -39.13
CA PRO A 51 -30.02 5.81 -38.59
C PRO A 51 -31.50 5.71 -39.00
N PRO A 52 -32.05 4.51 -39.28
CA PRO A 52 -33.45 4.23 -39.09
C PRO A 52 -33.70 3.43 -37.79
N VAL A 53 -34.92 3.59 -37.27
CA VAL A 53 -35.61 2.83 -36.20
C VAL A 53 -35.61 3.46 -34.81
N ALA A 54 -36.79 3.42 -34.20
CA ALA A 54 -37.25 4.18 -33.04
C ALA A 54 -36.31 4.13 -31.81
N PRO A 55 -36.18 5.25 -31.07
CA PRO A 55 -35.28 5.35 -29.95
C PRO A 55 -35.60 4.30 -28.87
N ARG A 56 -34.63 3.43 -28.59
CA ARG A 56 -34.69 2.54 -27.43
C ARG A 56 -34.32 3.33 -26.16
N THR A 57 -35.20 3.32 -25.16
CA THR A 57 -34.85 3.83 -23.83
C THR A 57 -33.85 2.88 -23.16
N LEU A 58 -32.59 3.27 -23.07
CA LEU A 58 -31.55 2.58 -22.31
C LEU A 58 -31.69 2.87 -20.82
N LYS A 59 -31.80 1.82 -20.01
CA LYS A 59 -31.68 1.91 -18.54
C LYS A 59 -30.32 1.34 -18.14
N VAL A 60 -29.40 2.22 -17.77
CA VAL A 60 -28.03 1.86 -17.38
C VAL A 60 -27.91 1.87 -15.85
N PRO A 61 -27.53 0.75 -15.21
CA PRO A 61 -27.30 0.71 -13.76
C PRO A 61 -26.12 1.59 -13.34
N ARG A 62 -26.16 2.11 -12.11
CA ARG A 62 -25.03 2.87 -11.53
C ARG A 62 -23.74 2.05 -11.48
N ALA A 63 -23.84 0.75 -11.14
CA ALA A 63 -22.69 -0.15 -11.08
C ALA A 63 -21.94 -0.24 -12.43
N PHE A 64 -22.66 -0.20 -13.56
CA PHE A 64 -22.03 -0.16 -14.87
C PHE A 64 -21.27 1.14 -15.08
N LEU A 65 -21.84 2.28 -14.68
CA LEU A 65 -21.17 3.58 -14.81
C LEU A 65 -19.88 3.63 -13.97
N ASP A 66 -19.94 3.13 -12.73
CA ASP A 66 -18.76 3.08 -11.84
C ASP A 66 -17.66 2.16 -12.43
N LEU A 67 -18.05 1.02 -13.01
CA LEU A 67 -17.13 0.12 -13.71
C LEU A 67 -16.52 0.79 -14.94
N ALA A 68 -17.35 1.42 -15.78
CA ALA A 68 -16.92 2.09 -17.00
C ALA A 68 -15.95 3.24 -16.72
N GLN A 69 -16.22 4.06 -15.69
CA GLN A 69 -15.31 5.12 -15.25
C GLN A 69 -13.93 4.58 -14.84
N SER A 70 -13.86 3.38 -14.30
CA SER A 70 -12.58 2.74 -13.96
C SER A 70 -11.91 2.14 -15.19
N VAL A 71 -12.65 1.42 -16.03
CA VAL A 71 -12.09 0.68 -17.17
C VAL A 71 -11.61 1.61 -18.28
N VAL A 72 -12.25 2.77 -18.50
CA VAL A 72 -11.81 3.75 -19.50
C VAL A 72 -10.36 4.20 -19.28
N LEU A 73 -9.87 4.16 -18.03
CA LEU A 73 -8.49 4.54 -17.71
C LEU A 73 -7.47 3.44 -18.04
N HIS A 74 -7.88 2.22 -18.38
CA HIS A 74 -6.96 1.11 -18.64
C HIS A 74 -6.15 1.34 -19.92
N ALA A 75 -4.91 0.86 -20.01
CA ALA A 75 -4.08 1.05 -21.21
C ALA A 75 -4.39 0.08 -22.39
N ASP A 76 -5.43 -0.75 -22.26
CA ASP A 76 -5.79 -1.71 -23.32
C ASP A 76 -6.65 -0.95 -24.36
N PRO A 77 -6.28 -0.96 -25.66
CA PRO A 77 -7.03 -0.24 -26.69
C PRO A 77 -8.46 -0.79 -26.87
N GLU A 78 -8.73 -2.05 -26.51
CA GLU A 78 -10.06 -2.65 -26.63
C GLU A 78 -11.05 -2.18 -25.55
N ARG A 79 -10.60 -1.45 -24.52
CA ARG A 79 -11.42 -1.09 -23.35
C ARG A 79 -12.76 -0.44 -23.72
N PHE A 80 -12.76 0.49 -24.69
CA PHE A 80 -13.95 1.19 -25.15
C PHE A 80 -14.91 0.26 -25.90
N ALA A 81 -14.36 -0.63 -26.72
CA ALA A 81 -15.12 -1.63 -27.46
C ALA A 81 -15.74 -2.68 -26.52
N LEU A 82 -14.99 -3.14 -25.51
CA LEU A 82 -15.46 -4.10 -24.51
C LEU A 82 -16.57 -3.51 -23.63
N LEU A 83 -16.41 -2.26 -23.19
CA LEU A 83 -17.46 -1.55 -22.45
C LEU A 83 -18.71 -1.37 -23.30
N TYR A 84 -18.57 -1.02 -24.58
CA TYR A 84 -19.70 -0.88 -25.49
C TYR A 84 -20.39 -2.22 -25.75
N ALA A 85 -19.64 -3.31 -25.90
CA ALA A 85 -20.19 -4.65 -26.06
C ALA A 85 -21.05 -5.08 -24.86
N LEU A 86 -20.63 -4.74 -23.63
CA LEU A 86 -21.42 -5.00 -22.44
C LEU A 86 -22.69 -4.12 -22.41
N LEU A 87 -22.58 -2.84 -22.81
CA LEU A 87 -23.71 -1.92 -22.88
C LEU A 87 -24.76 -2.36 -23.93
N ALA A 88 -24.32 -2.77 -25.11
CA ALA A 88 -25.18 -3.11 -26.25
C ALA A 88 -25.88 -4.47 -26.11
N SER A 89 -25.33 -5.38 -25.31
CA SER A 89 -25.91 -6.71 -25.05
C SER A 89 -26.99 -6.66 -23.97
N ASP A 90 -26.61 -6.41 -22.72
CA ASP A 90 -27.51 -6.05 -21.61
C ASP A 90 -26.69 -5.50 -20.43
N SER A 91 -26.72 -4.17 -20.25
CA SER A 91 -26.00 -3.50 -19.16
C SER A 91 -26.44 -3.92 -17.74
N ARG A 92 -27.56 -4.63 -17.58
CA ARG A 92 -28.01 -5.16 -16.29
C ARG A 92 -27.24 -6.41 -15.87
N ARG A 93 -26.45 -7.01 -16.76
CA ARG A 93 -25.59 -8.16 -16.48
C ARG A 93 -24.28 -7.81 -15.77
N THR A 94 -24.10 -6.56 -15.39
CA THR A 94 -22.89 -6.11 -14.67
C THR A 94 -22.65 -6.88 -13.36
N ASP A 95 -23.71 -7.46 -12.76
CA ASP A 95 -23.61 -8.28 -11.54
C ASP A 95 -23.35 -9.78 -11.81
N ASP A 96 -23.36 -10.22 -13.08
CA ASP A 96 -23.15 -11.61 -13.48
C ASP A 96 -21.65 -11.97 -13.54
N GLN A 97 -21.12 -12.39 -12.41
CA GLN A 97 -19.73 -12.81 -12.25
C GLN A 97 -19.34 -14.05 -13.07
N ALA A 98 -20.29 -14.78 -13.65
CA ALA A 98 -20.01 -15.91 -14.53
C ALA A 98 -19.76 -15.47 -15.98
N ASP A 99 -20.14 -14.24 -16.35
CA ASP A 99 -19.94 -13.71 -17.69
C ASP A 99 -18.45 -13.38 -17.95
N PRO A 100 -17.83 -13.95 -19.01
CA PRO A 100 -16.43 -13.70 -19.34
C PRO A 100 -16.08 -12.23 -19.63
N LEU A 101 -16.99 -11.48 -20.24
CA LEU A 101 -16.81 -10.06 -20.56
C LEU A 101 -16.83 -9.22 -19.27
N VAL A 102 -17.77 -9.48 -18.37
CA VAL A 102 -17.84 -8.81 -17.05
C VAL A 102 -16.56 -9.07 -16.27
N ARG A 103 -16.10 -10.33 -16.20
CA ARG A 103 -14.85 -10.69 -15.52
C ARG A 103 -13.62 -9.99 -16.10
N ARG A 104 -13.54 -9.86 -17.43
CA ARG A 104 -12.44 -9.14 -18.10
C ARG A 104 -12.46 -7.66 -17.70
N LEU A 105 -13.61 -7.01 -17.80
CA LEU A 105 -13.79 -5.59 -17.44
C LEU A 105 -13.48 -5.33 -15.95
N GLU A 106 -13.94 -6.20 -15.05
CA GLU A 106 -13.60 -6.08 -13.63
C GLU A 106 -12.12 -6.30 -13.32
N GLY A 107 -11.46 -7.18 -14.08
CA GLY A 107 -10.01 -7.36 -14.04
C GLY A 107 -9.29 -6.06 -14.39
N MET A 108 -9.66 -5.44 -15.51
CA MET A 108 -9.12 -4.15 -15.96
C MET A 108 -9.35 -3.06 -14.89
N ALA A 109 -10.57 -2.96 -14.34
CA ALA A 109 -10.88 -2.01 -13.27
C ALA A 109 -10.07 -2.26 -11.99
N ARG A 110 -9.67 -3.50 -11.70
CA ARG A 110 -8.81 -3.85 -10.57
C ARG A 110 -7.36 -3.42 -10.82
N GLU A 111 -6.86 -3.60 -12.03
CA GLU A 111 -5.51 -3.17 -12.43
C GLU A 111 -5.38 -1.64 -12.36
N VAL A 112 -6.36 -0.91 -12.90
CA VAL A 112 -6.46 0.56 -12.76
C VAL A 112 -6.46 1.01 -11.31
N ARG A 113 -7.29 0.41 -10.45
CA ARG A 113 -7.34 0.74 -9.01
C ARG A 113 -6.00 0.49 -8.32
N ARG A 114 -5.30 -0.58 -8.69
CA ARG A 114 -3.96 -0.90 -8.16
C ARG A 114 -2.94 0.15 -8.60
N ASP A 115 -2.98 0.59 -9.86
CA ASP A 115 -2.06 1.60 -10.36
C ASP A 115 -2.32 2.99 -9.73
N ILE A 116 -3.59 3.36 -9.58
CA ILE A 116 -4.00 4.55 -8.79
C ILE A 116 -3.43 4.48 -7.37
N HIS A 117 -3.54 3.32 -6.71
CA HIS A 117 -2.98 3.12 -5.38
C HIS A 117 -1.45 3.24 -5.39
N LYS A 118 -0.75 2.66 -6.38
CA LYS A 118 0.71 2.81 -6.54
C LYS A 118 1.11 4.28 -6.66
N MET A 119 0.44 5.04 -7.54
CA MET A 119 0.75 6.47 -7.73
C MET A 119 0.61 7.23 -6.41
N ARG A 120 -0.51 7.06 -5.69
CA ARG A 120 -0.74 7.73 -4.40
C ARG A 120 0.27 7.32 -3.32
N ALA A 121 0.73 6.07 -3.33
CA ALA A 121 1.64 5.54 -2.32
C ALA A 121 3.11 5.86 -2.59
N PHE A 122 3.51 5.97 -3.86
CA PHE A 122 4.92 6.02 -4.28
C PHE A 122 5.36 7.33 -4.94
N VAL A 123 4.45 8.25 -5.27
CA VAL A 123 4.84 9.60 -5.67
C VAL A 123 5.64 10.25 -4.54
N ARG A 124 6.83 10.75 -4.87
CA ARG A 124 7.73 11.43 -3.94
C ARG A 124 8.13 12.76 -4.54
N PHE A 125 7.83 13.82 -3.80
CA PHE A 125 8.13 15.18 -4.17
C PHE A 125 9.56 15.55 -3.75
N ARG A 126 10.25 16.27 -4.61
CA ARG A 126 11.57 16.85 -4.36
C ARG A 126 11.48 18.36 -4.47
N GLU A 127 12.03 19.06 -3.50
CA GLU A 127 12.08 20.52 -3.53
C GLU A 127 13.09 21.01 -4.57
N VAL A 128 12.71 22.06 -5.28
CA VAL A 128 13.48 22.76 -6.31
C VAL A 128 13.17 24.23 -6.15
N GLU A 129 14.17 25.09 -6.20
CA GLU A 129 13.92 26.53 -6.32
C GLU A 129 13.70 26.89 -7.79
N ASP A 130 12.57 27.55 -8.06
CA ASP A 130 12.30 28.25 -9.33
C ASP A 130 12.30 29.77 -9.12
N ASP A 131 12.17 30.54 -10.21
CA ASP A 131 12.16 32.01 -10.18
C ASP A 131 11.06 32.63 -9.27
N VAL A 132 10.07 31.83 -8.87
CA VAL A 132 8.93 32.24 -8.04
C VAL A 132 9.07 31.72 -6.60
N GLY A 133 9.97 30.75 -6.35
CA GLY A 133 10.28 30.19 -5.03
C GLY A 133 10.33 28.66 -5.02
N ALA A 134 10.13 28.05 -3.84
CA ALA A 134 10.14 26.60 -3.71
C ALA A 134 9.00 25.95 -4.50
N ARG A 135 9.36 24.97 -5.34
CA ARG A 135 8.47 24.09 -6.11
C ARG A 135 8.86 22.64 -5.87
N TYR A 136 7.87 21.78 -5.78
CA TYR A 136 8.06 20.37 -5.49
C TYR A 136 7.78 19.48 -6.71
N VAL A 137 8.80 18.81 -7.23
CA VAL A 137 8.69 18.02 -8.47
C VAL A 137 8.79 16.52 -8.18
N ALA A 138 7.93 15.72 -8.80
CA ALA A 138 7.92 14.27 -8.72
C ALA A 138 7.87 13.64 -10.11
N TRP A 139 8.53 12.48 -10.29
CA TRP A 139 8.42 11.64 -11.49
C TRP A 139 7.64 10.37 -11.18
N PHE A 140 6.71 9.98 -12.04
CA PHE A 140 5.97 8.71 -11.95
C PHE A 140 5.66 8.14 -13.33
N GLU A 141 5.76 6.82 -13.49
CA GLU A 141 5.44 6.11 -14.74
C GLU A 141 4.22 5.21 -14.50
N PRO A 142 3.01 5.68 -14.84
CA PRO A 142 1.80 4.87 -14.66
C PRO A 142 1.72 3.77 -15.73
N GLU A 143 1.07 2.65 -15.37
CA GLU A 143 0.74 1.56 -16.30
C GLU A 143 -0.53 1.85 -17.11
N HIS A 144 -1.33 2.81 -16.64
CA HIS A 144 -2.66 3.16 -17.14
C HIS A 144 -2.86 4.68 -17.21
N HIS A 145 -3.91 5.15 -17.87
CA HIS A 145 -4.23 6.58 -18.04
C HIS A 145 -4.87 7.18 -16.77
N ILE A 146 -4.15 7.13 -15.65
CA ILE A 146 -4.67 7.42 -14.30
C ILE A 146 -4.32 8.81 -13.77
N VAL A 147 -3.53 9.58 -14.53
CA VAL A 147 -2.94 10.84 -14.05
C VAL A 147 -4.02 11.86 -13.69
N ARG A 148 -4.92 12.16 -14.62
CA ARG A 148 -6.05 13.08 -14.42
C ARG A 148 -7.00 12.60 -13.31
N ALA A 149 -7.26 11.30 -13.24
CA ALA A 149 -8.07 10.69 -12.19
C ALA A 149 -7.48 10.86 -10.77
N ASN A 150 -6.18 11.11 -10.64
CA ASN A 150 -5.51 11.37 -9.37
C ASN A 150 -5.33 12.85 -9.02
N ALA A 151 -5.57 13.76 -9.97
CA ALA A 151 -5.36 15.19 -9.81
C ALA A 151 -5.96 15.75 -8.50
N ARG A 152 -7.26 15.50 -8.30
CA ARG A 152 -7.99 15.97 -7.11
C ARG A 152 -7.36 15.49 -5.80
N PHE A 153 -6.93 14.24 -5.74
CA PHE A 153 -6.30 13.67 -4.55
C PHE A 153 -5.01 14.43 -4.19
N PHE A 154 -4.16 14.72 -5.18
CA PHE A 154 -2.91 15.43 -4.94
C PHE A 154 -3.13 16.90 -4.60
N VAL A 155 -4.10 17.57 -5.25
CA VAL A 155 -4.49 18.95 -4.90
C VAL A 155 -4.97 19.03 -3.46
N GLU A 156 -5.91 18.16 -3.05
CA GLU A 156 -6.45 18.16 -1.68
C GLU A 156 -5.37 17.82 -0.63
N ARG A 157 -4.44 16.92 -0.94
CA ARG A 157 -3.42 16.44 0.01
C ARG A 157 -2.23 17.39 0.16
N PHE A 158 -1.88 18.11 -0.91
CA PHE A 158 -0.69 18.94 -1.03
C PHE A 158 -1.05 20.39 -1.44
N ALA A 159 -2.19 20.89 -0.97
CA ALA A 159 -2.69 22.22 -1.32
C ALA A 159 -1.73 23.36 -0.94
N ASN A 160 -1.02 23.21 0.18
CA ASN A 160 -0.17 24.26 0.78
C ASN A 160 1.21 24.42 0.11
N MET A 161 1.46 23.75 -1.00
CA MET A 161 2.76 23.75 -1.68
C MET A 161 2.57 23.75 -3.19
N ARG A 162 3.48 24.41 -3.91
CA ARG A 162 3.52 24.39 -5.39
C ARG A 162 4.16 23.09 -5.84
N TRP A 163 3.50 22.30 -6.67
CA TRP A 163 4.03 21.01 -7.07
C TRP A 163 3.83 20.66 -8.55
N SER A 164 4.63 19.71 -9.04
CA SER A 164 4.53 19.18 -10.39
C SER A 164 4.74 17.67 -10.37
N ILE A 165 3.80 16.92 -10.93
CA ILE A 165 3.92 15.48 -11.14
C ILE A 165 4.14 15.26 -12.63
N LEU A 166 5.33 14.82 -12.96
CA LEU A 166 5.80 14.55 -14.32
C LEU A 166 5.57 13.06 -14.63
N THR A 167 4.92 12.77 -15.75
CA THR A 167 4.78 11.41 -16.27
C THR A 167 5.03 11.38 -17.78
N PRO A 168 5.28 10.21 -18.40
CA PRO A 168 5.57 10.11 -19.83
C PRO A 168 4.46 10.63 -20.75
N GLU A 169 3.19 10.46 -20.37
CA GLU A 169 2.05 10.82 -21.23
C GLU A 169 1.52 12.23 -20.93
N ARG A 170 1.48 12.62 -19.65
CA ARG A 170 0.92 13.90 -19.20
C ARG A 170 1.55 14.36 -17.89
N SER A 171 1.63 15.65 -17.68
CA SER A 171 2.09 16.22 -16.40
C SER A 171 0.97 16.99 -15.71
N LEU A 172 1.02 17.05 -14.39
CA LEU A 172 0.13 17.87 -13.57
C LEU A 172 0.95 18.92 -12.84
N HIS A 173 0.47 20.17 -12.85
CA HIS A 173 1.13 21.30 -12.20
C HIS A 173 0.13 22.03 -11.32
N TRP A 174 0.45 22.19 -10.04
CA TRP A 174 -0.33 22.94 -9.07
C TRP A 174 0.47 24.13 -8.59
N ASP A 175 -0.08 25.33 -8.73
CA ASP A 175 0.57 26.59 -8.35
C ASP A 175 0.15 27.12 -6.97
N GLY A 176 -0.69 26.39 -6.25
CA GLY A 176 -1.29 26.81 -4.98
C GLY A 176 -2.74 27.26 -5.08
N GLU A 177 -3.22 27.58 -6.29
CA GLU A 177 -4.58 28.07 -6.54
C GLU A 177 -5.27 27.32 -7.69
N THR A 178 -4.53 27.03 -8.75
CA THR A 178 -5.01 26.41 -9.98
C THR A 178 -4.20 25.17 -10.36
N LEU A 179 -4.92 24.17 -10.88
CA LEU A 179 -4.31 22.97 -11.44
C LEU A 179 -4.26 23.13 -12.96
N ALA A 180 -3.06 23.01 -13.52
CA ALA A 180 -2.80 22.97 -14.95
C ALA A 180 -2.33 21.58 -15.38
N GLU A 181 -2.78 21.15 -16.56
CA GLU A 181 -2.28 19.95 -17.22
C GLU A 181 -1.19 20.35 -18.23
N GLY A 182 -0.06 19.66 -18.18
CA GLY A 182 1.06 19.83 -19.10
C GLY A 182 1.26 18.60 -20.00
N PRO A 183 2.07 18.72 -21.06
CA PRO A 183 2.42 17.58 -21.88
C PRO A 183 3.17 16.51 -21.08
N GLY A 184 3.29 15.32 -21.67
CA GLY A 184 4.21 14.30 -21.21
C GLY A 184 5.62 14.87 -21.04
N ALA A 185 6.26 14.52 -19.94
CA ALA A 185 7.63 14.91 -19.63
C ALA A 185 8.56 13.70 -19.74
N SER A 186 9.85 13.95 -19.79
CA SER A 186 10.88 12.93 -19.65
C SER A 186 11.40 12.90 -18.22
N LYS A 187 12.01 11.78 -17.83
CA LYS A 187 12.64 11.66 -16.51
C LYS A 187 13.77 12.68 -16.30
N ALA A 188 14.40 13.17 -17.37
CA ALA A 188 15.45 14.18 -17.31
C ALA A 188 14.92 15.57 -16.91
N ASP A 189 13.61 15.80 -17.06
CA ASP A 189 12.95 17.05 -16.68
C ASP A 189 12.66 17.11 -15.18
N ALA A 190 12.83 15.99 -14.46
CA ALA A 190 12.82 15.95 -13.01
C ALA A 190 14.22 16.27 -12.44
N PRO A 191 14.33 16.89 -11.26
CA PRO A 191 15.61 17.30 -10.66
C PRO A 191 16.60 16.14 -10.55
N GLY A 192 17.84 16.40 -10.97
CA GLY A 192 18.99 15.50 -10.85
C GLY A 192 19.35 15.18 -9.39
N ALA A 193 20.08 14.08 -9.20
CA ALA A 193 20.42 13.53 -7.89
C ALA A 193 21.32 14.45 -7.05
N ASP A 194 20.94 14.70 -5.80
CA ASP A 194 21.74 15.37 -4.77
C ASP A 194 22.38 14.31 -3.80
N PRO A 195 23.53 14.59 -3.13
CA PRO A 195 24.41 13.65 -2.43
C PRO A 195 23.85 12.87 -1.23
N VAL A 196 22.55 12.94 -0.97
CA VAL A 196 21.86 12.07 0.01
C VAL A 196 21.54 10.69 -0.61
N GLU A 197 21.93 10.49 -1.88
CA GLU A 197 21.78 9.21 -2.58
C GLU A 197 22.78 8.12 -2.18
N ASP A 198 23.96 8.44 -1.64
CA ASP A 198 24.96 7.40 -1.30
C ASP A 198 24.58 6.59 -0.06
N VAL A 199 23.82 7.19 0.86
CA VAL A 199 23.23 6.49 2.02
C VAL A 199 22.11 5.55 1.57
N TRP A 200 21.35 5.93 0.54
CA TRP A 200 20.23 5.15 0.03
C TRP A 200 20.64 4.02 -0.92
N LYS A 201 21.70 4.22 -1.71
CA LYS A 201 22.34 3.20 -2.55
C LYS A 201 22.94 2.06 -1.72
N THR A 202 23.52 2.39 -0.57
CA THR A 202 24.11 1.39 0.33
C THR A 202 23.02 0.52 0.99
N TYR A 203 21.86 1.10 1.34
CA TYR A 203 20.71 0.37 1.88
C TYR A 203 20.07 -0.59 0.87
N TYR A 204 19.90 -0.18 -0.39
CA TYR A 204 19.28 -1.04 -1.39
C TYR A 204 20.22 -2.16 -1.87
N ALA A 205 21.53 -1.87 -1.98
CA ALA A 205 22.55 -2.86 -2.35
C ALA A 205 22.77 -3.94 -1.28
N SER A 206 22.62 -3.62 0.01
CA SER A 206 22.76 -4.58 1.11
C SER A 206 21.53 -5.46 1.35
N THR A 207 20.38 -5.10 0.79
CA THR A 207 19.11 -5.83 0.97
C THR A 207 18.78 -6.78 -0.20
N PHE A 208 19.56 -6.71 -1.28
CA PHE A 208 19.40 -7.55 -2.47
C PHE A 208 20.01 -8.96 -2.24
N ASN A 209 19.16 -9.94 -1.92
CA ASN A 209 19.56 -11.34 -1.76
C ASN A 209 19.46 -12.09 -3.12
N PRO A 210 20.58 -12.46 -3.76
CA PRO A 210 20.57 -13.15 -5.07
C PRO A 210 19.95 -14.55 -5.01
N ALA A 211 19.83 -15.16 -3.82
CA ALA A 211 19.17 -16.46 -3.64
C ALA A 211 17.63 -16.40 -3.78
N ARG A 212 17.03 -15.21 -3.93
CA ARG A 212 15.59 -15.00 -4.23
C ARG A 212 15.28 -14.86 -5.72
N LEU A 213 16.19 -15.26 -6.61
CA LEU A 213 15.92 -15.31 -8.05
C LEU A 213 15.00 -16.49 -8.42
N LYS A 214 13.69 -16.34 -8.23
CA LYS A 214 12.69 -17.06 -9.05
C LYS A 214 12.65 -16.37 -10.42
N THR A 215 13.69 -16.58 -11.22
CA THR A 215 13.88 -16.02 -12.57
C THR A 215 12.62 -16.13 -13.44
N GLY A 216 11.85 -17.22 -13.30
CA GLY A 216 10.57 -17.39 -14.00
C GLY A 216 9.42 -16.47 -13.57
N MET A 217 9.31 -16.10 -12.28
CA MET A 217 8.31 -15.11 -11.83
C MET A 217 8.80 -13.68 -12.03
N MET A 218 10.11 -13.44 -11.87
CA MET A 218 10.72 -12.14 -12.16
C MET A 218 10.59 -11.77 -13.64
N LEU A 219 10.69 -12.72 -14.57
CA LEU A 219 10.46 -12.48 -16.00
C LEU A 219 8.96 -12.31 -16.36
N LYS A 220 8.05 -12.74 -15.48
CA LYS A 220 6.59 -12.68 -15.66
C LYS A 220 5.98 -11.39 -15.09
N GLU A 221 6.52 -10.91 -13.97
CA GLU A 221 6.21 -9.60 -13.35
C GLU A 221 7.07 -8.45 -13.93
N MET A 222 8.20 -8.77 -14.59
CA MET A 222 9.19 -7.79 -15.05
C MET A 222 9.72 -8.14 -16.47
N PRO A 223 8.96 -7.80 -17.53
CA PRO A 223 9.36 -8.03 -18.91
C PRO A 223 10.71 -7.37 -19.24
N ARG A 224 11.58 -8.06 -20.02
CA ARG A 224 12.96 -7.64 -20.36
C ARG A 224 13.10 -6.22 -20.94
N LYS A 225 12.01 -5.58 -21.37
CA LYS A 225 11.99 -4.22 -21.91
C LYS A 225 12.26 -3.13 -20.84
N TYR A 226 11.90 -3.35 -19.57
CA TYR A 226 12.13 -2.39 -18.47
C TYR A 226 13.57 -2.40 -17.93
N TRP A 227 14.39 -3.33 -18.41
CA TRP A 227 15.74 -3.55 -17.91
C TRP A 227 16.70 -2.43 -18.31
N LYS A 228 16.47 -1.77 -19.45
CA LYS A 228 17.32 -0.67 -19.93
C LYS A 228 17.19 0.62 -19.10
N ASN A 229 16.14 0.74 -18.30
CA ASN A 229 15.80 1.94 -17.51
C ASN A 229 16.11 1.77 -16.01
N MET A 230 16.74 0.65 -15.63
CA MET A 230 17.16 0.32 -14.27
C MET A 230 18.69 0.41 -14.15
N PRO A 231 19.24 1.24 -13.24
CA PRO A 231 20.68 1.33 -12.96
C PRO A 231 21.32 -0.01 -12.57
N GLU A 232 20.54 -0.91 -11.99
CA GLU A 232 20.97 -2.22 -11.50
C GLU A 232 21.35 -3.19 -12.63
N THR A 233 20.92 -2.97 -13.88
CA THR A 233 21.14 -3.96 -14.95
C THR A 233 22.56 -3.97 -15.53
N ALA A 234 23.31 -2.88 -15.36
CA ALA A 234 24.75 -2.85 -15.59
C ALA A 234 25.47 -3.80 -14.61
N LEU A 235 25.01 -3.83 -13.35
CA LEU A 235 25.47 -4.75 -12.32
C LEU A 235 24.91 -6.17 -12.53
N VAL A 236 23.68 -6.37 -13.02
CA VAL A 236 23.08 -7.72 -13.21
C VAL A 236 23.89 -8.59 -14.18
N ARG A 237 24.49 -8.03 -15.24
CA ARG A 237 25.34 -8.82 -16.16
C ARG A 237 26.61 -9.33 -15.47
N GLU A 238 27.24 -8.51 -14.66
CA GLU A 238 28.46 -8.85 -13.91
C GLU A 238 28.16 -9.70 -12.65
N LEU A 239 27.04 -9.43 -11.99
CA LEU A 239 26.50 -10.17 -10.84
C LEU A 239 26.05 -11.58 -11.24
N VAL A 240 25.47 -11.77 -12.43
CA VAL A 240 25.14 -13.10 -12.95
C VAL A 240 26.40 -13.88 -13.34
N ALA A 241 27.40 -13.20 -13.91
CA ALA A 241 28.68 -13.81 -14.30
C ALA A 241 29.56 -14.20 -13.09
N THR A 242 29.47 -13.46 -11.98
CA THR A 242 30.25 -13.70 -10.74
C THR A 242 29.43 -14.33 -9.60
N ALA A 243 28.13 -14.59 -9.82
CA ALA A 243 27.16 -15.04 -8.83
C ALA A 243 27.64 -16.25 -8.01
N ARG A 244 28.16 -17.28 -8.67
CA ARG A 244 28.52 -18.54 -7.99
C ARG A 244 29.74 -18.42 -7.07
N GLN A 245 30.73 -17.61 -7.43
CA GLN A 245 31.93 -17.41 -6.60
C GLN A 245 31.70 -16.40 -5.47
N ARG A 246 30.86 -15.38 -5.70
CA ARG A 246 30.44 -14.41 -4.68
C ARG A 246 29.43 -14.98 -3.69
N GLU A 247 28.57 -15.92 -4.08
CA GLU A 247 27.61 -16.58 -3.20
C GLU A 247 28.31 -17.29 -2.02
N THR A 248 29.39 -18.03 -2.28
CA THR A 248 30.12 -18.75 -1.23
C THR A 248 30.89 -17.81 -0.29
N ALA A 249 31.39 -16.67 -0.79
CA ALA A 249 32.14 -15.69 0.00
C ALA A 249 31.22 -14.68 0.73
N MET A 250 30.08 -14.28 0.14
CA MET A 250 29.10 -13.36 0.73
C MET A 250 28.29 -14.01 1.85
N VAL A 251 28.00 -15.31 1.80
CA VAL A 251 27.33 -16.01 2.92
C VAL A 251 28.21 -16.02 4.18
N ALA A 252 29.53 -16.07 4.02
CA ALA A 252 30.47 -16.00 5.14
C ALA A 252 30.64 -14.58 5.70
N LYS A 253 30.55 -13.54 4.85
CA LYS A 253 30.76 -12.12 5.22
C LYS A 253 29.49 -11.36 5.62
N ALA A 254 28.32 -11.74 5.10
CA ALA A 254 27.03 -11.11 5.42
C ALA A 254 26.54 -11.38 6.86
N ARG A 255 27.10 -12.38 7.55
CA ARG A 255 26.80 -12.62 8.98
C ARG A 255 27.48 -11.61 9.92
N THR A 256 28.37 -10.75 9.40
CA THR A 256 29.28 -9.95 10.23
C THR A 256 29.11 -8.43 10.15
N GLU A 257 28.42 -7.85 9.12
CA GLU A 257 28.47 -6.39 8.86
C GLU A 257 27.12 -5.68 8.54
N ILE A 258 25.94 -6.29 8.74
CA ILE A 258 24.62 -5.72 8.28
C ILE A 258 24.03 -4.59 9.17
N GLY A 259 24.54 -4.31 10.37
CA GLY A 259 23.89 -3.38 11.33
C GLY A 259 23.62 -1.95 10.81
N GLY A 260 24.59 -1.32 10.13
CA GLY A 260 24.60 0.15 9.99
C GLY A 260 23.53 0.81 9.11
N ASN A 261 23.00 0.15 8.06
CA ASN A 261 22.04 0.79 7.14
C ASN A 261 20.57 0.60 7.55
N ILE A 262 20.26 -0.50 8.23
CA ILE A 262 18.89 -0.79 8.67
C ILE A 262 18.52 0.05 9.89
N GLU A 263 19.51 0.32 10.75
CA GLU A 263 19.38 1.21 11.91
C GLU A 263 19.05 2.64 11.47
N GLY A 264 19.77 3.19 10.48
CA GLY A 264 19.47 4.53 9.94
C GLY A 264 18.09 4.64 9.27
N ALA A 265 17.64 3.59 8.58
CA ALA A 265 16.28 3.55 8.01
C ALA A 265 15.20 3.48 9.10
N TRP A 266 15.47 2.78 10.20
CA TRP A 266 14.58 2.73 11.34
C TRP A 266 14.50 4.08 12.06
N GLU A 267 15.64 4.75 12.25
CA GLU A 267 15.71 6.09 12.83
C GLU A 267 14.90 7.09 12.01
N ALA A 268 15.09 7.13 10.69
CA ALA A 268 14.32 8.01 9.80
C ALA A 268 12.80 7.72 9.86
N LEU A 269 12.41 6.44 9.92
CA LEU A 269 11.00 6.05 10.03
C LEU A 269 10.40 6.47 11.38
N ARG A 270 11.17 6.33 12.46
CA ARG A 270 10.79 6.76 13.81
C ARG A 270 10.63 8.27 13.88
N ASP A 271 11.51 9.02 13.25
CA ASP A 271 11.46 10.48 13.19
C ASP A 271 10.24 10.97 12.39
N GLU A 272 9.91 10.35 11.26
CA GLU A 272 8.67 10.65 10.53
C GLU A 272 7.44 10.34 11.40
N ALA A 273 7.48 9.25 12.18
CA ALA A 273 6.39 8.87 13.06
C ALA A 273 6.14 9.88 14.18
N ALA A 274 7.19 10.54 14.70
CA ALA A 274 7.07 11.55 15.74
C ALA A 274 6.16 12.73 15.36
N GLY A 275 6.10 13.08 14.06
CA GLY A 275 5.23 14.13 13.51
C GLY A 275 3.86 13.66 13.01
N CYS A 276 3.45 12.43 13.33
CA CYS A 276 2.29 11.81 12.69
C CYS A 276 0.94 12.46 13.05
N THR A 277 0.22 12.92 12.02
CA THR A 277 -1.14 13.48 12.15
C THR A 277 -2.25 12.65 11.45
N ARG A 278 -1.97 11.38 11.13
CA ARG A 278 -2.85 10.50 10.32
C ARG A 278 -4.23 10.20 10.96
N CYS A 279 -4.40 10.39 12.26
CA CYS A 279 -5.69 10.28 12.97
C CYS A 279 -5.80 11.35 14.06
N HIS A 280 -6.93 11.49 14.74
CA HIS A 280 -7.11 12.57 15.72
C HIS A 280 -6.37 12.36 17.06
N LEU A 281 -5.83 11.18 17.33
CA LEU A 281 -5.21 10.84 18.62
C LEU A 281 -3.97 11.67 18.97
N TYR A 282 -3.22 12.17 17.97
CA TYR A 282 -2.06 13.04 18.21
C TYR A 282 -2.42 14.33 18.96
N LYS A 283 -3.69 14.76 18.89
CA LYS A 283 -4.14 16.02 19.51
C LYS A 283 -4.13 15.97 21.04
N HIS A 284 -4.18 14.77 21.63
CA HIS A 284 -4.36 14.58 23.06
C HIS A 284 -3.24 13.76 23.71
N ALA A 285 -2.62 12.85 22.94
CA ALA A 285 -1.42 12.14 23.36
C ALA A 285 -0.25 13.13 23.58
N THR A 286 0.69 12.79 24.46
CA THR A 286 1.88 13.64 24.69
C THR A 286 2.83 13.54 23.50
N GLN A 287 3.00 12.34 22.96
CA GLN A 287 3.90 12.05 21.85
C GLN A 287 3.53 10.74 21.17
N THR A 288 4.15 10.48 20.01
CA THR A 288 4.11 9.16 19.39
C THR A 288 4.99 8.20 20.19
N VAL A 289 4.48 7.01 20.48
CA VAL A 289 5.26 5.89 21.02
C VAL A 289 5.44 4.87 19.90
N PHE A 290 6.63 4.91 19.28
CA PHE A 290 7.02 3.98 18.23
C PHE A 290 7.43 2.61 18.81
N GLY A 291 7.75 1.66 17.94
CA GLY A 291 8.31 0.38 18.39
C GLY A 291 9.76 0.52 18.85
N GLU A 292 10.23 -0.48 19.60
CA GLU A 292 11.58 -0.54 20.16
C GLU A 292 12.11 -1.97 20.16
N GLY A 293 13.39 -2.14 19.84
CA GLY A 293 14.10 -3.42 19.83
C GLY A 293 15.05 -3.52 18.63
N PRO A 294 15.80 -4.61 18.51
CA PRO A 294 16.71 -4.80 17.38
C PRO A 294 15.94 -4.91 16.08
N VAL A 295 16.44 -4.26 15.02
CA VAL A 295 15.81 -4.21 13.70
C VAL A 295 15.98 -5.50 12.89
N ASP A 296 16.75 -6.46 13.41
CA ASP A 296 16.86 -7.83 12.91
C ASP A 296 16.12 -8.86 13.80
N ALA A 297 15.25 -8.39 14.71
CA ALA A 297 14.48 -9.24 15.61
C ALA A 297 13.70 -10.32 14.85
N ARG A 298 13.93 -11.59 15.21
CA ARG A 298 13.17 -12.72 14.66
C ARG A 298 11.71 -12.74 15.16
N MET A 299 11.46 -12.16 16.34
CA MET A 299 10.14 -12.08 16.94
C MET A 299 9.73 -10.61 17.15
N MET A 300 8.49 -10.31 16.77
CA MET A 300 7.86 -9.01 16.97
C MET A 300 6.62 -9.15 17.84
N PHE A 301 6.51 -8.38 18.91
CA PHE A 301 5.33 -8.34 19.78
C PHE A 301 4.53 -7.06 19.52
N VAL A 302 3.22 -7.20 19.41
CA VAL A 302 2.31 -6.11 19.05
C VAL A 302 1.24 -5.98 20.10
N GLY A 303 1.24 -4.87 20.84
CA GLY A 303 0.18 -4.47 21.77
C GLY A 303 -0.96 -3.68 21.11
N GLU A 304 -1.88 -3.18 21.93
CA GLU A 304 -3.02 -2.39 21.45
C GLU A 304 -2.63 -0.94 21.13
N GLN A 305 -2.19 -0.20 22.15
CA GLN A 305 -1.78 1.20 22.08
C GLN A 305 -0.88 1.52 23.29
N PRO A 306 -0.21 2.68 23.31
CA PRO A 306 0.56 3.12 24.47
C PRO A 306 -0.39 3.41 25.64
N GLY A 307 0.04 3.15 26.87
CA GLY A 307 -0.65 3.59 28.08
C GLY A 307 -0.13 4.93 28.58
N ASP A 308 -0.57 5.31 29.79
CA ASP A 308 -0.21 6.56 30.46
C ASP A 308 1.31 6.71 30.65
N GLN A 309 1.99 5.65 31.09
CA GLN A 309 3.44 5.70 31.32
C GLN A 309 4.23 5.66 30.01
N GLU A 310 3.79 4.84 29.06
CA GLU A 310 4.40 4.75 27.73
C GLU A 310 4.33 6.09 26.99
N ASP A 311 3.18 6.77 27.04
CA ASP A 311 2.96 8.07 26.41
C ASP A 311 3.87 9.17 26.99
N LEU A 312 4.18 9.11 28.28
CA LEU A 312 5.13 10.06 28.89
C LEU A 312 6.59 9.67 28.62
N ALA A 313 6.89 8.38 28.61
CA ALA A 313 8.25 7.87 28.42
C ALA A 313 8.70 7.84 26.95
N GLY A 314 7.76 7.84 26.00
CA GLY A 314 8.05 7.65 24.57
C GLY A 314 8.49 6.23 24.21
N ARG A 315 8.27 5.25 25.11
CA ARG A 315 8.74 3.86 24.96
C ARG A 315 7.61 2.85 25.16
N PRO A 316 7.54 1.78 24.36
CA PRO A 316 6.47 0.79 24.46
C PRO A 316 6.70 -0.16 25.65
N PHE A 317 5.61 -0.59 26.31
CA PHE A 317 5.63 -1.61 27.37
C PHE A 317 6.53 -1.26 28.58
N VAL A 318 6.49 -0.02 29.08
CA VAL A 318 7.21 0.37 30.31
C VAL A 318 6.34 0.36 31.57
N GLY A 319 5.02 0.37 31.41
CA GLY A 319 4.06 0.38 32.51
C GLY A 319 3.78 -1.00 33.12
N PRO A 320 2.76 -1.13 33.98
CA PRO A 320 2.44 -2.39 34.66
C PRO A 320 2.16 -3.57 33.73
N ALA A 321 1.53 -3.32 32.56
CA ALA A 321 1.32 -4.37 31.56
C ALA A 321 2.63 -4.77 30.87
N GLY A 322 3.58 -3.84 30.73
CA GLY A 322 4.93 -4.08 30.27
C GLY A 322 5.73 -4.97 31.21
N GLN A 323 5.69 -4.67 32.51
CA GLN A 323 6.33 -5.51 33.53
C GLN A 323 5.77 -6.94 33.55
N MET A 324 4.45 -7.09 33.37
CA MET A 324 3.81 -8.40 33.22
C MET A 324 4.25 -9.13 31.95
N PHE A 325 4.41 -8.40 30.85
CA PHE A 325 4.94 -8.92 29.59
C PHE A 325 6.39 -9.39 29.74
N ASP A 326 7.27 -8.55 30.30
CA ASP A 326 8.69 -8.84 30.52
C ASP A 326 8.87 -10.10 31.38
N ARG A 327 8.07 -10.22 32.44
CA ARG A 327 8.04 -11.44 33.27
C ARG A 327 7.64 -12.67 32.45
N ALA A 328 6.58 -12.57 31.65
CA ALA A 328 6.05 -13.70 30.88
C ALA A 328 7.02 -14.16 29.78
N ILE A 329 7.66 -13.24 29.05
CA ILE A 329 8.67 -13.61 28.04
C ILE A 329 9.91 -14.21 28.68
N GLY A 330 10.32 -13.73 29.86
CA GLY A 330 11.41 -14.32 30.64
C GLY A 330 11.11 -15.76 31.06
N GLU A 331 9.91 -16.02 31.59
CA GLU A 331 9.47 -17.39 31.93
C GLU A 331 9.26 -18.28 30.69
N ALA A 332 9.01 -17.70 29.52
CA ALA A 332 8.97 -18.40 28.24
C ALA A 332 10.35 -18.67 27.63
N GLY A 333 11.44 -18.17 28.24
CA GLY A 333 12.80 -18.31 27.73
C GLY A 333 13.11 -17.42 26.51
N ILE A 334 12.37 -16.33 26.35
CA ILE A 334 12.54 -15.34 25.29
C ILE A 334 13.27 -14.13 25.87
N ASP A 335 14.44 -13.81 25.33
CA ASP A 335 15.23 -12.66 25.76
C ASP A 335 14.63 -11.34 25.24
N ARG A 336 14.31 -10.41 26.16
CA ARG A 336 13.70 -9.11 25.87
C ARG A 336 14.51 -8.26 24.91
N ASP A 337 15.84 -8.39 24.94
CA ASP A 337 16.76 -7.59 24.12
C ASP A 337 16.86 -8.12 22.68
N THR A 338 16.30 -9.31 22.41
CA THR A 338 16.32 -9.95 21.09
C THR A 338 15.04 -9.76 20.29
N VAL A 339 14.05 -9.06 20.85
CA VAL A 339 12.71 -8.95 20.29
C VAL A 339 12.30 -7.51 20.05
N TYR A 340 11.54 -7.29 18.98
CA TYR A 340 10.99 -5.98 18.64
C TYR A 340 9.60 -5.85 19.24
N VAL A 341 9.33 -4.79 20.00
CA VAL A 341 8.04 -4.59 20.68
C VAL A 341 7.42 -3.29 20.20
N THR A 342 6.15 -3.34 19.84
CA THR A 342 5.41 -2.17 19.34
C THR A 342 3.92 -2.26 19.65
N ASN A 343 3.13 -1.28 19.20
CA ASN A 343 1.67 -1.27 19.33
C ASN A 343 0.96 -1.13 17.98
N ALA A 344 -0.29 -1.60 17.89
CA ALA A 344 -1.12 -1.41 16.71
C ALA A 344 -1.42 0.07 16.42
N VAL A 345 -1.62 0.87 17.48
CA VAL A 345 -1.79 2.32 17.42
C VAL A 345 -0.62 2.99 18.17
N LYS A 346 -0.12 4.13 17.66
CA LYS A 346 1.10 4.80 18.19
C LYS A 346 0.86 5.97 19.14
N HIS A 347 -0.39 6.37 19.34
CA HIS A 347 -0.77 7.46 20.24
C HIS A 347 -1.71 6.95 21.32
N PHE A 348 -1.55 7.44 22.54
CA PHE A 348 -2.40 7.04 23.67
C PHE A 348 -3.78 7.67 23.57
N LYS A 349 -4.81 6.84 23.43
CA LYS A 349 -6.21 7.25 23.57
C LYS A 349 -6.68 7.14 25.02
N PHE A 350 -7.16 8.24 25.58
CA PHE A 350 -7.65 8.28 26.95
C PHE A 350 -8.80 9.27 27.12
N GLU A 351 -9.56 9.07 28.20
CA GLU A 351 -10.52 10.01 28.74
C GLU A 351 -9.97 10.64 30.03
N PRO A 352 -9.91 11.98 30.12
CA PRO A 352 -9.49 12.65 31.34
C PRO A 352 -10.56 12.53 32.43
N ARG A 353 -10.17 12.02 33.60
CA ARG A 353 -11.02 12.02 34.81
C ARG A 353 -10.27 12.69 35.95
N GLY A 354 -10.50 13.99 36.10
CA GLY A 354 -9.69 14.84 36.99
C GLY A 354 -8.24 14.86 36.53
N LYS A 355 -7.30 14.51 37.42
CA LYS A 355 -5.87 14.39 37.10
C LYS A 355 -5.46 13.05 36.47
N ARG A 356 -6.39 12.09 36.33
CA ARG A 356 -6.08 10.74 35.81
C ARG A 356 -6.42 10.65 34.32
N ARG A 357 -5.57 9.97 33.56
CA ARG A 357 -5.80 9.63 32.16
C ARG A 357 -6.29 8.18 32.07
N ILE A 358 -7.57 8.00 31.80
CA ILE A 358 -8.19 6.67 31.76
C ILE A 358 -8.10 6.13 30.34
N HIS A 359 -7.39 5.03 30.15
CA HIS A 359 -7.23 4.37 28.87
C HIS A 359 -8.59 4.04 28.21
N SER A 360 -8.78 4.47 26.95
CA SER A 360 -9.95 4.15 26.11
C SER A 360 -9.50 3.39 24.86
N LYS A 361 -10.22 2.33 24.50
CA LYS A 361 -9.82 1.43 23.40
C LYS A 361 -9.82 2.15 22.04
N PRO A 362 -8.83 1.92 21.17
CA PRO A 362 -8.88 2.42 19.80
C PRO A 362 -10.03 1.82 18.99
N ASP A 363 -10.65 2.63 18.14
CA ASP A 363 -11.68 2.20 17.21
C ASP A 363 -11.11 1.69 15.88
N GLY A 364 -11.99 1.21 15.00
CA GLY A 364 -11.58 0.66 13.70
C GLY A 364 -10.90 1.67 12.76
N GLY A 365 -11.31 2.94 12.81
CA GLY A 365 -10.74 4.00 11.98
C GLY A 365 -9.35 4.39 12.45
N GLU A 366 -9.15 4.48 13.77
CA GLU A 366 -7.84 4.74 14.38
C GLU A 366 -6.84 3.63 14.10
N ILE A 367 -7.25 2.36 14.25
CA ILE A 367 -6.43 1.18 13.90
C ILE A 367 -6.05 1.23 12.41
N GLN A 368 -7.02 1.49 11.53
CA GLN A 368 -6.76 1.55 10.09
C GLN A 368 -5.84 2.70 9.70
N ALA A 369 -5.98 3.88 10.31
CA ALA A 369 -5.12 5.02 10.06
C ALA A 369 -3.67 4.77 10.53
N CYS A 370 -3.50 4.07 11.65
CA CYS A 370 -2.18 3.72 12.19
C CYS A 370 -1.54 2.51 11.51
N ARG A 371 -2.30 1.77 10.68
CA ARG A 371 -1.81 0.55 10.02
C ARG A 371 -0.56 0.77 9.18
N TRP A 372 -0.43 1.92 8.56
CA TRP A 372 0.76 2.30 7.80
C TRP A 372 2.04 2.11 8.62
N TRP A 373 2.08 2.61 9.86
CA TRP A 373 3.28 2.52 10.69
C TRP A 373 3.64 1.09 11.06
N TYR A 374 2.63 0.29 11.43
CA TYR A 374 2.82 -1.13 11.71
C TYR A 374 3.38 -1.90 10.51
N GLU A 375 2.89 -1.60 9.30
CA GLU A 375 3.38 -2.21 8.07
C GLU A 375 4.83 -1.79 7.78
N GLN A 376 5.18 -0.51 7.98
CA GLN A 376 6.57 -0.06 7.81
C GLN A 376 7.52 -0.74 8.81
N GLU A 377 7.15 -0.86 10.08
CA GLU A 377 7.94 -1.60 11.07
C GLU A 377 8.12 -3.06 10.67
N ARG A 378 7.07 -3.75 10.23
CA ARG A 378 7.17 -5.15 9.77
C ARG A 378 8.01 -5.30 8.51
N LEU A 379 7.91 -4.36 7.58
CA LEU A 379 8.70 -4.36 6.35
C LEU A 379 10.19 -4.17 6.63
N LEU A 380 10.53 -3.38 7.65
CA LEU A 380 11.90 -3.14 8.05
C LEU A 380 12.46 -4.31 8.88
N VAL A 381 11.75 -4.69 9.94
CA VAL A 381 12.18 -5.73 10.89
C VAL A 381 12.13 -7.13 10.29
N LYS A 382 11.17 -7.39 9.39
CA LYS A 382 10.91 -8.69 8.74
C LYS A 382 10.88 -9.86 9.74
N PRO A 383 10.08 -9.76 10.82
CA PRO A 383 10.05 -10.79 11.84
C PRO A 383 9.53 -12.11 11.24
N GLN A 384 10.15 -13.22 11.65
CA GLN A 384 9.69 -14.56 11.28
C GLN A 384 8.43 -14.97 12.07
N MET A 385 8.26 -14.42 13.28
CA MET A 385 7.07 -14.57 14.12
C MET A 385 6.58 -13.20 14.60
N THR A 386 5.30 -12.89 14.35
CA THR A 386 4.61 -11.72 14.91
C THR A 386 3.57 -12.18 15.92
N VAL A 387 3.72 -11.78 17.18
CA VAL A 387 2.81 -12.15 18.28
C VAL A 387 1.89 -10.97 18.59
N ALA A 388 0.61 -11.14 18.31
CA ALA A 388 -0.44 -10.18 18.62
C ALA A 388 -0.97 -10.38 20.05
N LEU A 389 -0.75 -9.38 20.89
CA LEU A 389 -1.19 -9.33 22.29
C LEU A 389 -2.59 -8.68 22.32
N GLY A 390 -3.63 -9.52 22.32
CA GLY A 390 -5.02 -9.07 22.38
C GLY A 390 -5.67 -8.72 21.04
N ALA A 391 -6.96 -8.37 21.09
CA ALA A 391 -7.82 -8.36 19.91
C ALA A 391 -7.50 -7.24 18.92
N THR A 392 -7.05 -6.08 19.42
CA THR A 392 -6.69 -4.94 18.58
C THR A 392 -5.43 -5.23 17.77
N ALA A 393 -4.40 -5.78 18.42
CA ALA A 393 -3.20 -6.27 17.74
C ALA A 393 -3.52 -7.38 16.74
N ALA A 394 -4.40 -8.31 17.09
CA ALA A 394 -4.80 -9.40 16.20
C ALA A 394 -5.54 -8.88 14.96
N ARG A 395 -6.44 -7.90 15.13
CA ARG A 395 -7.10 -7.20 14.01
C ARG A 395 -6.10 -6.48 13.12
N GLN A 396 -5.11 -5.84 13.74
CA GLN A 396 -4.05 -5.15 13.01
C GLN A 396 -3.25 -6.13 12.14
N MET A 397 -2.76 -7.21 12.74
CA MET A 397 -1.97 -8.24 12.09
C MET A 397 -2.74 -9.02 11.01
N LEU A 398 -4.00 -9.39 11.26
CA LEU A 398 -4.78 -10.27 10.38
C LEU A 398 -5.66 -9.52 9.36
N GLY A 399 -5.75 -8.19 9.46
CA GLY A 399 -6.59 -7.37 8.59
C GLY A 399 -8.10 -7.51 8.80
N LYS A 400 -8.54 -8.33 9.77
CA LYS A 400 -9.96 -8.60 10.06
C LYS A 400 -10.22 -8.74 11.55
N VAL A 401 -11.47 -8.50 11.97
CA VAL A 401 -11.88 -8.69 13.37
C VAL A 401 -11.86 -10.18 13.72
N VAL A 402 -11.24 -10.52 14.84
CA VAL A 402 -11.17 -11.91 15.36
C VAL A 402 -11.47 -11.94 16.85
N THR A 403 -11.96 -13.08 17.33
CA THR A 403 -12.06 -13.38 18.76
C THR A 403 -10.79 -14.07 19.25
N ILE A 404 -10.30 -13.69 20.44
CA ILE A 404 -9.09 -14.30 21.01
C ILE A 404 -9.29 -15.79 21.27
N SER A 405 -10.42 -16.19 21.86
CA SER A 405 -10.73 -17.59 22.15
C SER A 405 -10.71 -18.51 20.92
N GLY A 406 -11.08 -18.00 19.74
CA GLY A 406 -11.08 -18.79 18.49
C GLY A 406 -9.75 -18.78 17.71
N THR A 407 -8.80 -17.94 18.11
CA THR A 407 -7.58 -17.66 17.32
C THR A 407 -6.29 -17.89 18.11
N ARG A 408 -6.37 -17.94 19.44
CA ARG A 408 -5.24 -18.09 20.35
C ARG A 408 -4.54 -19.45 20.19
N GLY A 409 -3.23 -19.47 20.44
CA GLY A 409 -2.47 -20.71 20.68
C GLY A 409 -2.06 -21.50 19.43
N ARG A 410 -2.18 -20.92 18.23
CA ARG A 410 -1.77 -21.55 16.97
C ARG A 410 -1.03 -20.59 16.05
N ALA A 411 -0.09 -21.13 15.30
CA ALA A 411 0.58 -20.41 14.22
C ALA A 411 -0.39 -20.15 13.06
N ILE A 412 -0.30 -18.95 12.48
CA ILE A 412 -1.11 -18.49 11.36
C ILE A 412 -0.16 -17.98 10.28
N GLU A 413 -0.26 -18.47 9.05
CA GLU A 413 0.50 -17.91 7.95
C GLU A 413 0.00 -16.49 7.63
N LEU A 414 0.92 -15.51 7.58
CA LEU A 414 0.59 -14.13 7.25
C LEU A 414 0.77 -13.91 5.75
N ALA A 415 -0.17 -13.19 5.13
CA ALA A 415 -0.16 -12.94 3.69
C ALA A 415 1.12 -12.23 3.18
N GLU A 416 1.75 -11.45 4.06
CA GLU A 416 2.98 -10.69 3.76
C GLU A 416 4.26 -11.44 4.13
N GLY A 417 4.15 -12.72 4.51
CA GLY A 417 5.24 -13.56 4.96
C GLY A 417 5.44 -13.56 6.47
N GLY A 418 6.11 -14.62 6.95
CA GLY A 418 6.24 -14.91 8.37
C GLY A 418 4.96 -15.53 8.95
N ARG A 419 5.02 -15.86 10.23
CA ARG A 419 3.90 -16.45 10.97
C ARG A 419 3.38 -15.49 12.02
N GLY A 420 2.07 -15.53 12.25
CA GLY A 420 1.36 -14.82 13.29
C GLY A 420 1.03 -15.76 14.44
N TRP A 421 1.04 -15.24 15.66
CA TRP A 421 0.50 -15.89 16.84
C TRP A 421 -0.41 -14.91 17.57
N VAL A 422 -1.55 -15.38 18.07
CA VAL A 422 -2.47 -14.55 18.84
C VAL A 422 -2.52 -15.05 20.28
N THR A 423 -2.49 -14.13 21.24
CA THR A 423 -2.69 -14.43 22.67
C THR A 423 -3.40 -13.27 23.37
N ILE A 424 -3.60 -13.37 24.68
CA ILE A 424 -4.19 -12.30 25.50
C ILE A 424 -3.27 -11.09 25.56
N HIS A 425 -3.83 -9.93 25.90
CA HIS A 425 -3.03 -8.77 26.25
C HIS A 425 -2.64 -8.85 27.74
N PRO A 426 -1.40 -8.55 28.16
CA PRO A 426 -0.97 -8.63 29.56
C PRO A 426 -1.83 -7.80 30.54
N SER A 427 -2.39 -6.68 30.07
CA SER A 427 -3.31 -5.86 30.88
C SER A 427 -4.61 -6.58 31.27
N PHE A 428 -5.00 -7.65 30.56
CA PHE A 428 -6.13 -8.50 30.93
C PHE A 428 -5.91 -9.12 32.32
N LEU A 429 -4.72 -9.66 32.58
CA LEU A 429 -4.33 -10.27 33.85
C LEU A 429 -4.44 -9.29 35.02
N LEU A 430 -4.03 -8.03 34.79
CA LEU A 430 -4.11 -6.97 35.80
C LEU A 430 -5.54 -6.59 36.16
N ARG A 431 -6.46 -6.68 35.18
CA ARG A 431 -7.86 -6.28 35.31
C ARG A 431 -8.78 -7.44 35.70
N MET A 432 -8.27 -8.66 35.82
CA MET A 432 -9.11 -9.80 36.19
C MET A 432 -9.68 -9.62 37.61
N PRO A 433 -11.00 -9.82 37.78
CA PRO A 433 -11.67 -9.68 39.08
C PRO A 433 -11.32 -10.85 40.02
N ASP A 434 -11.25 -12.06 39.47
CA ASP A 434 -10.90 -13.26 40.23
C ASP A 434 -9.37 -13.41 40.27
N LYS A 435 -8.79 -13.06 41.43
CA LYS A 435 -7.33 -13.13 41.64
C LYS A 435 -6.81 -14.55 41.73
N SER A 436 -7.65 -15.54 42.07
CA SER A 436 -7.23 -16.95 42.15
C SER A 436 -6.86 -17.52 40.79
N ARG A 437 -7.44 -16.98 39.71
CA ARG A 437 -7.22 -17.43 38.33
C ARG A 437 -6.10 -16.69 37.60
N VAL A 438 -5.52 -15.66 38.21
CA VAL A 438 -4.46 -14.85 37.59
C VAL A 438 -3.22 -15.68 37.31
N GLU A 439 -2.84 -16.56 38.23
CA GLU A 439 -1.68 -17.42 38.08
C GLU A 439 -1.89 -18.46 36.97
N ASP A 440 -3.05 -19.11 36.92
CA ASP A 440 -3.41 -20.05 35.85
C ASP A 440 -3.42 -19.39 34.47
N GLU A 441 -4.02 -18.20 34.35
CA GLU A 441 -4.10 -17.47 33.10
C GLU A 441 -2.73 -16.91 32.68
N PHE A 442 -1.89 -16.52 33.64
CA PHE A 442 -0.51 -16.13 33.39
C PHE A 442 0.31 -17.34 32.90
N ALA A 443 0.15 -18.52 33.50
CA ALA A 443 0.78 -19.74 33.03
C ALA A 443 0.34 -20.09 31.59
N ALA A 444 -0.95 -19.97 31.28
CA ALA A 444 -1.45 -20.16 29.92
C ALA A 444 -0.89 -19.12 28.93
N PHE A 445 -0.68 -17.89 29.36
CA PHE A 445 -0.01 -16.85 28.56
C PHE A 445 1.45 -17.20 28.29
N VAL A 446 2.19 -17.68 29.29
CA VAL A 446 3.57 -18.17 29.13
C VAL A 446 3.62 -19.35 28.15
N GLU A 447 2.67 -20.29 28.21
CA GLU A 447 2.60 -21.41 27.26
C GLU A 447 2.34 -20.97 25.81
N ASP A 448 1.54 -19.91 25.58
CA ASP A 448 1.40 -19.33 24.25
C ASP A 448 2.71 -18.75 23.73
N LEU A 449 3.46 -18.05 24.59
CA LEU A 449 4.74 -17.45 24.24
C LEU A 449 5.77 -18.52 23.89
N LYS A 450 5.83 -19.61 24.68
CA LYS A 450 6.63 -20.80 24.35
C LYS A 450 6.19 -21.44 23.05
N GLY A 451 4.87 -21.53 22.81
CA GLY A 451 4.32 -22.04 21.55
C GLY A 451 4.76 -21.22 20.34
N ALA A 452 4.71 -19.89 20.46
CA ALA A 452 5.18 -18.97 19.43
C ALA A 452 6.69 -19.09 19.18
N ALA A 453 7.51 -19.16 20.24
CA ALA A 453 8.95 -19.38 20.14
C ALA A 453 9.29 -20.74 19.53
N LYS A 454 8.59 -21.81 19.94
CA LYS A 454 8.77 -23.15 19.36
C LYS A 454 8.36 -23.22 17.91
N ALA A 455 7.30 -22.50 17.52
CA ALA A 455 6.91 -22.43 16.12
C ALA A 455 8.04 -21.83 15.29
N LEU A 456 8.78 -20.83 15.79
CA LEU A 456 9.89 -20.16 15.11
C LEU A 456 10.95 -21.12 14.54
N GLY A 457 11.18 -22.26 15.18
CA GLY A 457 12.25 -23.21 14.85
C GLY A 457 13.45 -23.01 15.75
#